data_AF-A0AAJ6YYQ8-F1
#
_entry.id   AF-A0AAJ6YYQ8-F1
#
_cell.length_a   1.000
_cell.length_b   1.000
_cell.length_c   1.000
_cell.angle_alpha   90.00
_cell.angle_beta   90.00
_cell.angle_gamma   90.00
#
_symmetry.space_group_name_H-M   'P 1'
#
loop_
_entity.id
_entity.type
_entity.pdbx_description
1 polymer ?
#
loop_
_entity_poly.entity_id
_entity_poly.type
_entity_poly.pdbx_seq_one_letter_code
_entity_poly.pdbx_strand_id
1 'polypeptide(L)'
;MAASVLMFSRSSTFCIVLLLNILCVCIQSAGARPPWLSPASGVFTESAECHTDDELLDLCQRCAKLTKSRLAYPACCSTDLEARKWCSDYVYFGRGQYDFYTI
;
A
#
# COMPACT_ATOMS: atom_id res chain seq x y z
N MET A 1 47.10 -4.78 18.82
CA MET A 1 46.40 -3.53 18.42
C MET A 1 45.57 -3.71 17.15
N ALA A 2 46.03 -4.44 16.12
CA ALA A 2 45.32 -4.59 14.84
C ALA A 2 44.06 -5.50 14.86
N ALA A 3 44.05 -6.56 15.68
CA ALA A 3 42.93 -7.52 15.73
C ALA A 3 41.63 -6.91 16.31
N SER A 4 41.75 -5.96 17.24
CA SER A 4 40.63 -5.28 17.89
C SER A 4 39.87 -4.34 16.94
N VAL A 5 40.57 -3.75 15.96
CA VAL A 5 39.99 -2.83 14.95
C VAL A 5 39.19 -3.62 13.91
N LEU A 6 39.66 -4.81 13.52
CA LEU A 6 38.96 -5.69 12.58
C LEU A 6 37.66 -6.28 13.16
N MET A 7 37.62 -6.56 14.47
CA MET A 7 36.42 -7.01 15.18
C MET A 7 35.35 -5.90 15.26
N PHE A 8 35.77 -4.65 15.50
CA PHE A 8 34.87 -3.49 15.54
C PHE A 8 34.32 -3.14 14.14
N SER A 9 35.15 -3.27 13.10
CA SER A 9 34.77 -3.05 11.70
C SER A 9 33.73 -4.06 11.21
N ARG A 10 33.88 -5.36 11.51
CA ARG A 10 32.91 -6.38 11.11
C ARG A 10 31.56 -6.22 11.82
N SER A 11 31.58 -5.97 13.13
CA SER A 11 30.36 -5.70 13.91
C SER A 11 29.64 -4.44 13.39
N SER A 12 30.40 -3.38 13.07
CA SER A 12 29.86 -2.16 12.44
C SER A 12 29.26 -2.44 11.05
N THR A 13 29.91 -3.25 10.20
CA THR A 13 29.34 -3.62 8.89
C THR A 13 28.06 -4.45 9.01
N PHE A 14 27.97 -5.38 9.97
CA PHE A 14 26.73 -6.12 10.21
C PHE A 14 25.60 -5.21 10.66
N CYS A 15 25.87 -4.26 11.55
CA CYS A 15 24.90 -3.25 11.96
C CYS A 15 24.45 -2.36 10.79
N ILE A 16 25.38 -1.91 9.94
CA ILE A 16 25.05 -1.09 8.76
C ILE A 16 24.19 -1.89 7.77
N VAL A 17 24.56 -3.13 7.45
CA VAL A 17 23.79 -3.98 6.54
C VAL A 17 22.41 -4.30 7.13
N LEU A 18 22.31 -4.56 8.43
CA LEU A 18 21.03 -4.79 9.11
C LEU A 18 20.13 -3.54 9.04
N LEU A 19 20.68 -2.35 9.32
CA LEU A 19 19.96 -1.08 9.21
C LEU A 19 19.49 -0.80 7.78
N LEU A 20 20.34 -1.07 6.77
CA LEU A 20 19.97 -0.91 5.36
C LEU A 20 18.84 -1.85 4.92
N ASN A 21 18.85 -3.10 5.41
CA ASN A 21 17.75 -4.05 5.16
C ASN A 21 16.44 -3.59 5.80
N ILE A 22 16.49 -3.11 7.06
CA ILE A 22 15.31 -2.56 7.75
C ILE A 22 14.77 -1.35 6.99
N LEU A 23 15.64 -0.44 6.55
CA LEU A 23 15.27 0.70 5.70
C LEU A 23 14.61 0.26 4.38
N CYS A 24 15.17 -0.74 3.69
CA CYS A 24 14.56 -1.28 2.46
C CYS A 24 13.15 -1.83 2.70
N VAL A 25 12.95 -2.59 3.77
CA VAL A 25 11.62 -3.13 4.14
C VAL A 25 10.65 -2.00 4.45
N CYS A 26 11.09 -0.96 5.17
CA CYS A 26 10.29 0.23 5.43
C CYS A 26 9.87 0.95 4.13
N ILE A 27 10.80 1.13 3.18
CA ILE A 27 10.50 1.77 1.88
C ILE A 27 9.49 0.93 1.08
N GLN A 28 9.64 -0.40 1.07
CA GLN A 28 8.73 -1.28 0.35
C GLN A 28 7.32 -1.28 0.96
N SER A 29 7.22 -1.20 2.28
CA SER A 29 5.94 -1.05 2.98
C SER A 29 5.26 0.28 2.68
N ALA A 30 6.02 1.34 2.40
CA ALA A 30 5.47 2.65 2.02
C ALA A 30 4.81 2.61 0.63
N GLY A 31 5.38 1.85 -0.32
CA GLY A 31 4.81 1.68 -1.67
C GLY A 31 3.55 0.81 -1.73
N ALA A 32 3.33 -0.05 -0.72
CA ALA A 32 2.11 -0.86 -0.60
C ALA A 32 0.96 -0.12 0.10
N ARG A 33 1.22 1.03 0.74
CA ARG A 33 0.21 1.79 1.47
C ARG A 33 -0.54 2.73 0.52
N PRO A 34 -1.88 2.63 0.43
CA PRO A 34 -2.63 3.55 -0.41
C PRO A 34 -2.55 5.00 0.12
N PRO A 35 -2.55 6.01 -0.77
CA PRO A 35 -2.43 7.42 -0.39
C PRO A 35 -3.56 7.91 0.53
N TRP A 36 -4.78 7.37 0.40
CA TRP A 36 -5.94 7.68 1.26
C TRP A 36 -5.90 7.09 2.67
N LEU A 37 -4.89 6.26 2.98
CA LEU A 37 -4.66 5.76 4.34
C LEU A 37 -3.75 6.70 5.14
N SER A 38 -3.23 7.76 4.51
CA SER A 38 -2.42 8.76 5.20
C SER A 38 -3.33 9.73 5.95
N PRO A 39 -2.97 10.16 7.16
CA PRO A 39 -3.74 11.18 7.89
C PRO A 39 -3.78 12.55 7.18
N ALA A 40 -3.01 12.71 6.10
CA ALA A 40 -2.96 13.91 5.28
C ALA A 40 -3.94 13.89 4.09
N SER A 41 -4.64 12.78 3.83
CA SER A 41 -5.42 12.57 2.60
C SER A 41 -6.77 13.33 2.54
N GLY A 42 -7.00 14.31 3.39
CA GLY A 42 -8.17 15.19 3.31
C GLY A 42 -9.53 14.49 3.52
N VAL A 43 -10.60 15.26 3.28
CA VAL A 43 -11.99 14.78 3.33
C VAL A 43 -12.38 14.29 1.94
N PHE A 44 -12.80 13.04 1.82
CA PHE A 44 -13.33 12.50 0.57
C PHE A 44 -14.71 13.10 0.30
N THR A 45 -14.87 13.82 -0.81
CA THR A 45 -16.18 14.20 -1.31
C THR A 45 -16.71 13.07 -2.19
N GLU A 46 -17.80 12.44 -1.78
CA GLU A 46 -18.49 11.41 -2.55
C GLU A 46 -18.83 11.96 -3.94
N SER A 47 -18.34 11.30 -4.99
CA SER A 47 -18.63 11.67 -6.37
C SER A 47 -19.92 11.01 -6.81
N ALA A 48 -20.84 11.80 -7.37
CA ALA A 48 -22.11 11.28 -7.91
C ALA A 48 -21.88 10.26 -9.05
N GLU A 49 -20.76 10.37 -9.79
CA GLU A 49 -20.40 9.43 -10.87
C GLU A 49 -20.28 7.97 -10.43
N CYS A 50 -19.91 7.75 -9.17
CA CYS A 50 -19.75 6.41 -8.60
C CYS A 50 -21.09 5.66 -8.48
N HIS A 51 -22.22 6.37 -8.44
CA HIS A 51 -23.56 5.77 -8.41
C HIS A 51 -24.18 5.59 -9.80
N THR A 52 -23.64 6.26 -10.82
CA THR A 52 -24.14 6.19 -12.21
C THR A 52 -23.35 5.23 -13.08
N ASP A 53 -22.11 4.93 -12.70
CA ASP A 53 -21.21 4.02 -13.41
C ASP A 53 -21.09 2.70 -12.66
N ASP A 54 -21.75 1.66 -13.19
CA ASP A 54 -21.79 0.32 -12.58
C ASP A 54 -20.40 -0.35 -12.55
N GLU A 55 -19.52 -0.06 -13.52
CA GLU A 55 -18.16 -0.62 -13.55
C GLU A 55 -17.29 0.00 -12.45
N LEU A 56 -17.40 1.31 -12.26
CA LEU A 56 -16.73 2.04 -11.19
C LEU A 56 -17.22 1.60 -9.82
N LEU A 57 -18.53 1.40 -9.68
CA LEU A 57 -19.16 0.92 -8.45
C LEU A 57 -18.63 -0.48 -8.07
N ASP A 58 -18.61 -1.41 -9.02
CA ASP A 58 -18.07 -2.76 -8.80
C ASP A 58 -16.56 -2.72 -8.44
N LEU A 59 -15.77 -1.88 -9.11
CA LEU A 59 -14.35 -1.70 -8.79
C LEU A 59 -14.15 -1.22 -7.35
N CYS A 60 -14.87 -0.16 -6.93
CA CYS A 60 -14.72 0.40 -5.60
C CYS A 60 -15.22 -0.54 -4.49
N GLN A 61 -16.31 -1.29 -4.74
CA GLN A 61 -16.77 -2.34 -3.84
C GLN A 61 -15.75 -3.47 -3.70
N ARG A 62 -15.18 -3.95 -4.81
CA ARG A 62 -14.11 -4.97 -4.77
C ARG A 62 -12.88 -4.45 -4.04
N CYS A 63 -12.45 -3.23 -4.31
CA CYS A 63 -11.30 -2.62 -3.64
C CYS A 63 -11.51 -2.55 -2.12
N ALA A 64 -12.69 -2.11 -1.66
CA ALA A 64 -13.02 -2.07 -0.24
C ALA A 64 -13.05 -3.48 0.41
N LYS A 65 -13.58 -4.47 -0.31
CA LYS A 65 -13.60 -5.88 0.14
C LYS A 65 -12.19 -6.46 0.27
N LEU A 66 -11.32 -6.17 -0.69
CA LEU A 66 -9.95 -6.69 -0.73
C LEU A 66 -9.04 -6.03 0.31
N THR A 67 -9.09 -4.71 0.41
CA THR A 67 -8.29 -3.93 1.36
C THR A 67 -8.78 -4.07 2.80
N LYS A 68 -10.01 -4.56 3.00
CA LYS A 68 -10.68 -4.64 4.31
C LYS A 68 -10.76 -3.28 5.03
N SER A 69 -10.67 -2.18 4.27
CA SER A 69 -10.69 -0.82 4.80
C SER A 69 -12.03 -0.17 4.51
N ARG A 70 -12.69 0.35 5.55
CA ARG A 70 -13.93 1.14 5.41
C ARG A 70 -13.71 2.47 4.69
N LEU A 71 -12.47 2.95 4.61
CA LEU A 71 -12.10 4.20 3.94
C LEU A 71 -11.83 3.99 2.44
N ALA A 72 -11.60 2.75 1.98
CA ALA A 72 -11.28 2.49 0.57
C ALA A 72 -12.47 2.73 -0.36
N TYR A 73 -13.70 2.45 0.09
CA TYR A 73 -14.90 2.72 -0.69
C TYR A 73 -15.10 4.23 -0.94
N PRO A 74 -15.23 5.10 0.08
CA PRO A 74 -15.40 6.53 -0.13
C PRO A 74 -14.17 7.19 -0.79
N ALA A 75 -12.96 6.66 -0.59
CA ALA A 75 -11.77 7.16 -1.28
C ALA A 75 -11.78 6.83 -2.78
N CYS A 76 -12.16 5.60 -3.18
CA CYS A 76 -12.28 5.20 -4.58
C CYS A 76 -13.43 5.93 -5.30
N CYS A 77 -14.50 6.16 -4.55
CA CYS A 77 -15.70 6.90 -4.94
C CYS A 77 -15.51 8.43 -4.82
N SER A 78 -14.31 8.89 -4.45
CA SER A 78 -13.93 10.31 -4.40
C SER A 78 -13.64 10.85 -5.79
N THR A 79 -13.55 12.18 -5.88
CA THR A 79 -13.06 12.88 -7.08
C THR A 79 -11.56 12.63 -7.31
N ASP A 80 -10.86 12.04 -6.33
CA ASP A 80 -9.44 11.70 -6.43
C ASP A 80 -9.19 10.52 -7.37
N LEU A 81 -8.68 10.84 -8.56
CA LEU A 81 -8.30 9.85 -9.57
C LEU A 81 -7.15 8.94 -9.11
N GLU A 82 -6.29 9.42 -8.22
CA GLU A 82 -5.18 8.63 -7.66
C GLU A 82 -5.70 7.45 -6.82
N ALA A 83 -6.79 7.67 -6.07
CA ALA A 83 -7.39 6.63 -5.25
C ALA A 83 -8.02 5.52 -6.11
N ARG A 84 -8.74 5.94 -7.16
CA ARG A 84 -9.32 5.05 -8.16
C ARG A 84 -8.27 4.23 -8.90
N LYS A 85 -7.17 4.86 -9.32
CA LYS A 85 -6.08 4.19 -10.03
C LYS A 85 -5.36 3.16 -9.16
N TRP A 86 -5.08 3.49 -7.90
CA TRP A 86 -4.53 2.49 -6.99
C TRP A 86 -5.51 1.35 -6.76
N CYS A 87 -6.82 1.61 -6.65
CA CYS A 87 -7.82 0.54 -6.52
C CYS A 87 -7.85 -0.38 -7.75
N SER A 88 -7.75 0.16 -8.98
CA SER A 88 -7.58 -0.67 -10.16
C SER A 88 -6.29 -1.48 -10.09
N ASP A 89 -5.16 -0.85 -9.78
CA ASP A 89 -3.88 -1.55 -9.72
C ASP A 89 -3.87 -2.60 -8.60
N TYR A 90 -4.57 -2.36 -7.50
CA TYR A 90 -4.64 -3.29 -6.37
C TYR A 90 -5.56 -4.48 -6.65
N VAL A 91 -6.69 -4.25 -7.33
CA VAL A 91 -7.61 -5.31 -7.76
C VAL A 91 -6.97 -6.18 -8.84
N TYR A 92 -6.25 -5.58 -9.81
CA TYR A 92 -5.65 -6.29 -10.94
C TYR A 92 -4.25 -6.87 -10.66
N PHE A 93 -3.41 -6.17 -9.88
CA PHE A 93 -2.00 -6.55 -9.61
C PHE A 93 -1.68 -6.75 -8.13
N GLY A 94 -2.39 -6.08 -7.22
CA GLY A 94 -2.11 -6.11 -5.77
C GLY A 94 -2.34 -7.47 -5.10
N ARG A 95 -3.02 -8.41 -5.76
CA ARG A 95 -3.06 -9.81 -5.32
C ARG A 95 -1.86 -10.58 -5.87
N GLY A 96 -0.80 -10.63 -5.08
CA GLY A 96 0.05 -11.82 -5.07
C GLY A 96 -0.75 -13.03 -4.56
N GLN A 97 -1.38 -13.78 -5.47
CA GLN A 97 -1.49 -15.24 -5.38
C GLN A 97 -2.36 -15.96 -4.30
N TYR A 98 -3.34 -15.39 -3.59
CA TYR A 98 -3.99 -16.19 -2.50
C TYR A 98 -5.50 -16.16 -2.22
N ASP A 99 -6.39 -15.66 -3.07
CA ASP A 99 -7.84 -15.72 -2.75
C ASP A 99 -8.76 -15.87 -3.99
N PHE A 100 -8.35 -16.70 -4.94
CA PHE A 100 -9.28 -17.23 -5.96
C PHE A 100 -9.48 -18.75 -5.85
N TYR A 101 -8.91 -19.40 -4.82
CA TYR A 101 -8.99 -20.86 -4.63
C TYR A 101 -9.74 -21.27 -3.35
N THR A 102 -10.76 -20.49 -2.97
CA THR A 102 -11.71 -20.95 -1.95
C THR A 102 -13.11 -20.64 -2.46
N ILE A 103 -13.62 -21.68 -3.13
CA ILE A 103 -15.03 -21.94 -3.48
C ILE A 103 -15.94 -21.70 -2.27
#